data_AF-A0A1Z4GFI9-F1
#
_entry.id   AF-A0A1Z4GFI9-F1
#
_cell.length_a   1.000
_cell.length_b   1.000
_cell.length_c   1.000
_cell.angle_alpha   90.00
_cell.angle_beta   90.00
_cell.angle_gamma   90.00
#
_symmetry.space_group_name_H-M   'P 1'
#
loop_
_entity.id
_entity.type
_entity.pdbx_description
1 polymer ?
#
loop_
_entity_poly.entity_id
_entity_poly.type
_entity_poly.pdbx_seq_one_letter_code
_entity_poly.pdbx_strand_id
1 'polypeptide(L)'
;MNKLFDIFAEIKRQAKVDNNRVAESELPRLWILSPTASESILEGFRTSEDLENWEVGVHFLGNYLRTAIVAIHQLPRIEETLWLRILGKGRVQQQAIDELEALSPENPLRAKAIDLLLSLKTTLEVNQNIDQEDRNLIMRLSPIYEQKLAEAKQEGLQEGIQTERRKLIENLLRFRFGSLDTQLTGIIEPILAFSPDEFTPLLLQLSREELLDRFM
;
A
#
# COMPACT_ATOMS: atom_id res chain seq x y z
N MET A 1 -7.78 28.26 3.97
CA MET A 1 -7.37 28.38 5.39
C MET A 1 -8.47 28.04 6.39
N ASN A 2 -9.76 28.20 6.09
CA ASN A 2 -10.86 27.88 7.03
C ASN A 2 -10.71 26.50 7.71
N LYS A 3 -10.43 25.43 6.93
CA LYS A 3 -10.21 24.08 7.47
C LYS A 3 -9.14 24.02 8.59
N LEU A 4 -8.06 24.79 8.48
CA LEU A 4 -7.00 24.82 9.51
C LEU A 4 -7.51 25.49 10.79
N PHE A 5 -8.23 26.61 10.64
CA PHE A 5 -8.79 27.34 11.77
C PHE A 5 -9.93 26.57 12.45
N ASP A 6 -10.71 25.80 11.69
CA ASP A 6 -11.75 24.90 12.23
C ASP A 6 -11.11 23.82 13.12
N ILE A 7 -10.02 23.21 12.66
CA ILE A 7 -9.25 22.22 13.44
C ILE A 7 -8.62 22.87 14.69
N PHE A 8 -8.07 24.09 14.57
CA PHE A 8 -7.55 24.81 15.73
C PHE A 8 -8.63 25.08 16.78
N ALA A 9 -9.83 25.47 16.34
CA ALA A 9 -10.96 25.71 17.23
C ALA A 9 -11.38 24.42 17.94
N GLU A 10 -11.41 23.29 17.24
CA GLU A 10 -11.73 21.98 17.80
C GLU A 10 -10.70 21.52 18.84
N ILE A 11 -9.40 21.61 18.53
CA ILE A 11 -8.31 21.25 19.46
C ILE A 11 -8.36 22.12 20.72
N LYS A 12 -8.57 23.43 20.57
CA LYS A 12 -8.68 24.35 21.72
C LYS A 12 -9.92 24.07 22.55
N ARG A 13 -11.04 23.65 21.93
CA ARG A 13 -12.25 23.25 22.66
C ARG A 13 -12.01 21.97 23.47
N GLN A 14 -11.37 20.97 22.87
CA GLN A 14 -11.05 19.71 23.55
C GLN A 14 -10.09 19.93 24.73
N ALA A 15 -9.03 20.72 24.53
CA ALA A 15 -8.09 21.06 25.58
C ALA A 15 -8.73 21.78 26.77
N LYS A 16 -9.73 22.64 26.52
CA LYS A 16 -10.51 23.30 27.56
C LYS A 16 -11.36 22.31 28.36
N VAL A 17 -11.89 21.27 27.71
CA VAL A 17 -12.64 20.18 28.37
C VAL A 17 -11.70 19.34 29.24
N ASP A 18 -10.49 19.05 28.76
CA ASP A 18 -9.48 18.24 29.45
C ASP A 18 -8.62 19.05 30.46
N ASN A 19 -9.00 20.31 30.71
CA ASN A 19 -8.32 21.28 31.60
C ASN A 19 -6.82 21.44 31.35
N ASN A 20 -6.40 21.29 30.09
CA ASN A 20 -5.01 21.38 29.65
C ASN A 20 -4.81 22.61 28.76
N ARG A 21 -3.65 23.26 28.85
CA ARG A 21 -3.30 24.38 27.96
C ARG A 21 -2.46 23.84 26.80
N VAL A 22 -3.00 23.90 25.59
CA VAL A 22 -2.27 23.53 24.36
C VAL A 22 -1.33 24.66 23.98
N ALA A 23 -0.05 24.35 23.85
CA ALA A 23 0.96 25.30 23.39
C ALA A 23 0.78 25.57 21.88
N GLU A 24 1.14 26.76 21.41
CA GLU A 24 1.07 27.06 19.98
C GLU A 24 1.98 26.17 19.13
N SER A 25 3.01 25.54 19.70
CA SER A 25 3.85 24.53 19.04
C SER A 25 3.11 23.22 18.74
N GLU A 26 2.09 22.88 19.52
CA GLU A 26 1.35 21.62 19.42
C GLU A 26 0.19 21.67 18.40
N LEU A 27 -0.19 22.87 17.95
CA LEU A 27 -1.21 22.97 16.90
C LEU A 27 -0.68 22.37 15.58
N PRO A 28 -1.54 21.94 14.66
CA PRO A 28 -1.10 21.42 13.37
C PRO A 28 -0.59 22.52 12.42
N ARG A 29 0.16 22.11 11.39
CA ARG A 29 0.61 22.97 10.28
C ARG A 29 -0.11 22.54 9.00
N LEU A 30 -0.54 23.51 8.19
CA LEU A 30 -1.10 23.27 6.87
C LEU A 30 0.04 23.06 5.85
N TRP A 31 0.00 21.94 5.14
CA TRP A 31 0.93 21.63 4.07
C TRP A 31 0.22 21.72 2.73
N ILE A 32 0.75 22.54 1.82
CA ILE A 32 0.27 22.69 0.45
C ILE A 32 1.28 22.00 -0.46
N LEU A 33 0.87 20.89 -1.07
CA LEU A 33 1.69 20.18 -2.04
C LEU A 33 1.36 20.71 -3.44
N SER A 34 2.35 21.24 -4.14
CA SER A 34 2.18 21.72 -5.52
C SER A 34 3.20 21.05 -6.44
N PRO A 35 2.78 20.45 -7.58
CA PRO A 35 3.71 19.90 -8.56
C PRO A 35 4.76 20.92 -8.99
N THR A 36 4.32 22.16 -9.23
CA THR A 36 5.17 23.29 -9.61
C THR A 36 4.80 24.53 -8.79
N ALA A 37 5.80 25.35 -8.48
CA ALA A 37 5.61 26.64 -7.82
C ALA A 37 6.63 27.61 -8.42
N SER A 38 6.15 28.65 -9.10
CA SER A 38 7.05 29.66 -9.67
C SER A 38 7.62 30.55 -8.57
N GLU A 39 8.82 31.09 -8.81
CA GLU A 39 9.45 32.06 -7.90
C GLU A 39 8.51 33.25 -7.61
N SER A 40 7.78 33.74 -8.62
CA SER A 40 6.79 34.80 -8.44
C SER A 40 5.68 34.47 -7.43
N ILE A 41 5.24 33.20 -7.35
CA ILE A 41 4.24 32.75 -6.37
C ILE A 41 4.88 32.70 -4.99
N LEU A 42 6.08 32.14 -4.88
CA LEU A 42 6.82 31.98 -3.63
C LEU A 42 7.20 33.34 -3.02
N GLU A 43 7.66 34.29 -3.84
CA GLU A 43 7.93 35.67 -3.47
C GLU A 43 6.65 36.43 -3.11
N GLY A 44 5.57 36.22 -3.87
CA GLY A 44 4.26 36.84 -3.62
C GLY A 44 3.71 36.49 -2.23
N PHE A 45 3.96 35.27 -1.75
CA PHE A 45 3.63 34.84 -0.40
C PHE A 45 4.70 35.15 0.66
N ARG A 46 5.82 35.78 0.25
CA ARG A 46 6.98 36.09 1.11
C ARG A 46 7.45 34.87 1.89
N THR A 47 7.61 33.76 1.17
CA THR A 47 8.04 32.52 1.78
C THR A 47 9.50 32.58 2.24
N SER A 48 9.82 31.81 3.27
CA SER A 48 11.18 31.61 3.79
C SER A 48 11.56 30.14 3.73
N GLU A 49 12.78 29.86 3.32
CA GLU A 49 13.36 28.51 3.38
C GLU A 49 14.06 28.31 4.73
N ASP A 50 13.93 27.11 5.28
CA ASP A 50 14.62 26.69 6.51
C ASP A 50 15.55 25.53 6.16
N LEU A 51 16.67 25.84 5.53
CA LEU A 51 17.64 24.85 5.04
C LEU A 51 18.42 24.16 6.18
N GLU A 52 18.27 24.63 7.42
CA GLU A 52 18.88 23.99 8.59
C GLU A 52 18.08 22.75 9.03
N ASN A 53 16.75 22.81 8.89
CA ASN A 53 15.85 21.74 9.32
C ASN A 53 15.13 21.02 8.17
N TRP A 54 15.11 21.61 6.97
CA TRP A 54 14.34 21.12 5.83
C TRP A 54 15.13 21.11 4.53
N GLU A 55 14.75 20.18 3.66
CA GLU A 55 15.31 20.06 2.32
C GLU A 55 14.82 21.19 1.39
N VAL A 56 15.58 21.37 0.30
CA VAL A 56 15.22 22.30 -0.78
C VAL A 56 13.83 21.98 -1.32
N GLY A 57 13.05 23.02 -1.61
CA GLY A 57 11.68 22.91 -2.10
C GLY A 57 10.61 22.97 -1.03
N VAL A 58 10.98 23.12 0.25
CA VAL A 58 10.05 23.37 1.36
C VAL A 58 10.08 24.85 1.74
N HIS A 59 8.95 25.52 1.51
CA HIS A 59 8.80 26.96 1.65
C HIS A 59 7.80 27.29 2.76
N PHE A 60 8.23 28.04 3.78
CA PHE A 60 7.36 28.41 4.91
C PHE A 60 6.76 29.79 4.70
N LEU A 61 5.46 29.92 4.97
CA LEU A 61 4.84 31.24 5.12
C LEU A 61 5.14 31.77 6.53
N GLY A 62 4.86 33.06 6.77
CA GLY A 62 5.06 33.68 8.08
C GLY A 62 4.52 32.84 9.23
N ASN A 63 5.28 32.75 10.33
CA ASN A 63 5.10 31.76 11.41
C ASN A 63 3.66 31.65 11.94
N TYR A 64 2.92 32.75 12.04
CA TYR A 64 1.54 32.78 12.52
C TYR A 64 0.53 32.15 11.56
N LEU A 65 0.83 32.05 10.27
CA LEU A 65 -0.03 31.39 9.29
C LEU A 65 0.07 29.87 9.36
N ARG A 66 1.13 29.34 10.01
CA ARG A 66 1.38 27.90 10.16
C ARG A 66 1.10 27.13 8.86
N THR A 67 1.63 27.64 7.75
CA THR A 67 1.43 27.08 6.43
C THR A 67 2.79 26.90 5.75
N ALA A 68 2.97 25.78 5.06
CA ALA A 68 4.14 25.50 4.24
C ALA A 68 3.68 25.09 2.84
N ILE A 69 4.45 25.49 1.84
CA ILE A 69 4.29 25.08 0.45
C ILE A 69 5.46 24.15 0.12
N VAL A 70 5.13 22.96 -0.38
CA VAL A 70 6.11 22.01 -0.91
C VAL A 70 6.06 22.09 -2.42
N ALA A 71 7.14 22.62 -3.00
CA ALA A 71 7.33 22.71 -4.43
C ALA A 71 7.97 21.40 -4.93
N ILE A 72 7.15 20.44 -5.35
CA ILE A 72 7.58 19.07 -5.62
C ILE A 72 8.71 19.01 -6.66
N HIS A 73 8.64 19.83 -7.71
CA HIS A 73 9.69 19.91 -8.73
C HIS A 73 11.08 20.37 -8.25
N GLN A 74 11.18 20.97 -7.06
CA GLN A 74 12.44 21.42 -6.45
C GLN A 74 13.02 20.40 -5.47
N LEU A 75 12.25 19.38 -5.09
CA LEU A 75 12.68 18.38 -4.12
C LEU A 75 13.90 17.59 -4.65
N PRO A 76 14.89 17.30 -3.79
CA PRO A 76 16.06 16.51 -4.18
C PRO A 76 15.65 15.10 -4.60
N ARG A 77 16.45 14.45 -5.45
CA ARG A 77 16.22 13.07 -5.91
C ARG A 77 16.85 12.07 -4.96
N ILE A 78 16.16 11.86 -3.84
CA ILE A 78 16.52 10.91 -2.78
C ILE A 78 15.30 10.05 -2.44
N GLU A 79 15.50 8.95 -1.72
CA GLU A 79 14.43 8.00 -1.38
C GLU A 79 13.37 8.65 -0.48
N GLU A 80 13.76 9.55 0.42
CA GLU A 80 12.90 10.22 1.39
C GLU A 80 11.85 11.12 0.72
N THR A 81 12.18 11.71 -0.42
CA THR A 81 11.29 12.60 -1.19
C THR A 81 10.51 11.88 -2.28
N LEU A 82 10.81 10.60 -2.53
CA LEU A 82 10.27 9.82 -3.63
C LEU A 82 8.73 9.87 -3.66
N TRP A 83 8.09 9.67 -2.51
CA TRP A 83 6.63 9.65 -2.36
C TRP A 83 5.97 10.97 -2.76
N LEU A 84 6.63 12.10 -2.45
CA LEU A 84 6.16 13.42 -2.84
C LEU A 84 6.37 13.66 -4.34
N ARG A 85 7.50 13.19 -4.90
CA ARG A 85 7.80 13.32 -6.34
C ARG A 85 6.89 12.47 -7.22
N ILE A 86 6.38 11.35 -6.71
CA ILE A 86 5.32 10.55 -7.38
C ILE A 86 4.03 11.38 -7.58
N LEU A 87 3.72 12.29 -6.66
CA LEU A 87 2.57 13.21 -6.78
C LEU A 87 2.87 14.43 -7.67
N GLY A 88 4.09 14.52 -8.21
CA GLY A 88 4.50 15.57 -9.12
C GLY A 88 3.87 15.44 -10.50
N LYS A 89 4.45 16.17 -11.46
CA LYS A 89 4.00 16.19 -12.86
C LYS A 89 5.16 16.06 -13.83
N GLY A 90 4.87 15.55 -15.02
CA GLY A 90 5.76 15.39 -16.15
C GLY A 90 7.00 14.59 -15.79
N ARG A 91 8.18 15.17 -16.05
CA ARG A 91 9.47 14.50 -15.85
C ARG A 91 9.73 14.10 -14.40
N VAL A 92 9.24 14.88 -13.43
CA VAL A 92 9.48 14.62 -12.00
C VAL A 92 8.76 13.35 -11.57
N GLN A 93 7.50 13.21 -11.97
CA GLN A 93 6.72 12.01 -11.70
C GLN A 93 7.28 10.80 -12.46
N GLN A 94 7.67 10.99 -13.73
CA GLN A 94 8.26 9.91 -14.52
C GLN A 94 9.52 9.33 -13.86
N GLN A 95 10.44 10.19 -13.43
CA GLN A 95 11.67 9.78 -12.75
C GLN A 95 11.38 9.11 -11.40
N ALA A 96 10.41 9.62 -10.65
CA ALA A 96 10.02 9.01 -9.38
C ALA A 96 9.43 7.61 -9.57
N ILE A 97 8.70 7.36 -10.66
CA ILE A 97 8.21 6.01 -10.98
C ILE A 97 9.36 5.09 -11.36
N ASP A 98 10.34 5.56 -12.15
CA ASP A 98 11.54 4.77 -12.49
C ASP A 98 12.34 4.38 -11.25
N GLU A 99 12.54 5.34 -10.35
CA GLU A 99 13.21 5.10 -9.06
C GLU A 99 12.43 4.10 -8.20
N LEU A 100 11.09 4.19 -8.18
CA LEU A 100 10.23 3.27 -7.46
C LEU A 100 10.33 1.83 -8.00
N GLU A 101 10.38 1.67 -9.32
CA GLU A 101 10.54 0.38 -9.99
C GLU A 101 11.90 -0.26 -9.69
N ALA A 102 12.94 0.55 -9.51
CA ALA A 102 14.29 0.12 -9.19
C ALA A 102 14.51 -0.30 -7.72
N LEU A 103 13.61 0.08 -6.79
CA LEU A 103 13.70 -0.32 -5.38
C LEU A 103 13.59 -1.84 -5.20
N SER A 104 14.12 -2.41 -4.11
CA SER A 104 13.91 -3.83 -3.80
C SER A 104 12.41 -4.18 -3.70
N PRO A 105 11.96 -5.35 -4.21
CA PRO A 105 10.61 -5.86 -4.00
C PRO A 105 10.19 -5.96 -2.54
N GLU A 106 11.16 -6.14 -1.63
CA GLU A 106 10.92 -6.28 -0.18
C GLU A 106 10.72 -4.92 0.52
N ASN A 107 10.94 -3.80 -0.18
CA ASN A 107 10.79 -2.47 0.41
C ASN A 107 9.29 -2.21 0.71
N PRO A 108 8.90 -1.97 1.98
CA PRO A 108 7.50 -1.75 2.33
C PRO A 108 6.86 -0.55 1.62
N LEU A 109 7.67 0.45 1.26
CA LEU A 109 7.21 1.65 0.58
C LEU A 109 6.93 1.38 -0.89
N ARG A 110 7.68 0.47 -1.53
CA ARG A 110 7.44 0.04 -2.91
C ARG A 110 6.06 -0.57 -3.07
N ALA A 111 5.72 -1.54 -2.20
CA ALA A 111 4.42 -2.22 -2.27
C ALA A 111 3.25 -1.23 -2.13
N LYS A 112 3.29 -0.37 -1.11
CA LYS A 112 2.22 0.61 -0.86
C LYS A 112 2.10 1.65 -1.97
N ALA A 113 3.22 2.15 -2.49
CA ALA A 113 3.22 3.14 -3.55
C ALA A 113 2.68 2.56 -4.86
N ILE A 114 3.03 1.32 -5.19
CA ILE A 114 2.47 0.61 -6.35
C ILE A 114 0.96 0.48 -6.21
N ASP A 115 0.44 0.04 -5.06
CA ASP A 115 -1.01 -0.12 -4.87
C ASP A 115 -1.77 1.21 -5.04
N LEU A 116 -1.22 2.32 -4.54
CA LEU A 116 -1.79 3.66 -4.73
C LEU A 116 -1.75 4.10 -6.19
N LEU A 117 -0.65 3.87 -6.89
CA LEU A 117 -0.51 4.18 -8.32
C LEU A 117 -1.48 3.37 -9.19
N LEU A 118 -1.70 2.10 -8.85
CA LEU A 118 -2.67 1.25 -9.52
C LEU A 118 -4.11 1.74 -9.29
N SER A 119 -4.44 2.17 -8.06
CA SER A 119 -5.72 2.79 -7.76
C SER A 119 -5.94 4.09 -8.54
N LEU A 120 -4.89 4.92 -8.65
CA LEU A 120 -4.91 6.12 -9.47
C LEU A 120 -5.14 5.77 -10.95
N LYS A 121 -4.42 4.78 -11.50
CA LYS A 121 -4.62 4.30 -12.87
C LYS A 121 -6.09 3.93 -13.11
N THR A 122 -6.69 3.11 -12.25
CA THR A 122 -8.10 2.70 -12.39
C THR A 122 -9.04 3.91 -12.34
N THR A 123 -8.75 4.88 -11.48
CA THR A 123 -9.54 6.12 -11.39
C THR A 123 -9.43 6.97 -12.66
N LEU A 124 -8.21 7.08 -13.20
CA LEU A 124 -7.95 7.83 -14.44
C LEU A 124 -8.60 7.16 -15.65
N GLU A 125 -8.56 5.83 -15.76
CA GLU A 125 -9.19 5.08 -16.86
C GLU A 125 -10.71 5.24 -16.93
N VAL A 126 -11.37 5.47 -15.80
CA VAL A 126 -12.82 5.73 -15.73
C VAL A 126 -13.16 7.16 -16.15
N ASN A 127 -12.22 8.10 -16.02
CA ASN A 127 -12.45 9.50 -16.36
C ASN A 127 -12.42 9.72 -17.88
N GLN A 128 -13.39 10.46 -18.41
CA GLN A 128 -13.50 10.71 -19.87
C GLN A 128 -12.55 11.81 -20.38
N ASN A 129 -12.04 12.67 -19.49
CA ASN A 129 -11.17 13.81 -19.83
C ASN A 129 -9.73 13.57 -19.35
N ILE A 130 -9.11 12.51 -19.88
CA ILE A 130 -7.70 12.18 -19.60
C ILE A 130 -6.80 13.03 -20.49
N ASP A 131 -5.92 13.82 -19.88
CA ASP A 131 -4.91 14.59 -20.60
C ASP A 131 -3.77 13.68 -21.13
N GLN A 132 -2.84 14.26 -21.91
CA GLN A 132 -1.75 13.47 -22.48
C GLN A 132 -0.78 12.94 -21.41
N GLU A 133 -0.67 13.63 -20.28
CA GLU A 133 0.24 13.28 -19.18
C GLU A 133 -0.30 12.06 -18.43
N ASP A 134 -1.59 12.07 -18.10
CA ASP A 134 -2.30 10.97 -17.49
C ASP A 134 -2.33 9.74 -18.40
N ARG A 135 -2.47 9.91 -19.73
CA ARG A 135 -2.35 8.80 -20.70
C ARG A 135 -0.97 8.14 -20.66
N ASN A 136 0.09 8.95 -20.62
CA ASN A 136 1.45 8.44 -20.53
C ASN A 136 1.68 7.70 -19.21
N LEU A 137 1.13 8.24 -18.11
CA LEU A 137 1.17 7.60 -16.80
C LEU A 137 0.47 6.23 -16.83
N ILE A 138 -0.76 6.16 -17.35
CA ILE A 138 -1.52 4.90 -17.49
C ILE A 138 -0.69 3.86 -18.27
N MET A 139 -0.14 4.24 -19.43
CA MET A 139 0.65 3.31 -20.26
C MET A 139 1.87 2.74 -19.52
N ARG A 140 2.57 3.55 -18.70
CA ARG A 140 3.71 3.07 -17.90
C ARG A 140 3.30 2.16 -16.75
N LEU A 141 2.14 2.43 -16.15
CA LEU A 141 1.62 1.61 -15.05
C LEU A 141 0.97 0.31 -15.54
N SER A 142 0.64 0.18 -16.83
CA SER A 142 0.00 -1.03 -17.39
C SER A 142 0.81 -2.31 -17.19
N PRO A 143 2.13 -2.38 -17.51
CA PRO A 143 2.91 -3.60 -17.27
C PRO A 143 2.95 -4.01 -15.79
N ILE A 144 3.10 -3.03 -14.89
CA ILE A 144 3.12 -3.27 -13.44
C ILE A 144 1.78 -3.84 -12.98
N TYR A 145 0.68 -3.27 -13.48
CA TYR A 145 -0.67 -3.74 -13.18
C TYR A 145 -0.89 -5.17 -13.68
N GLU A 146 -0.52 -5.46 -14.92
CA GLU A 146 -0.65 -6.78 -15.53
C GLU A 146 0.16 -7.84 -14.80
N GLN A 147 1.39 -7.51 -14.40
CA GLN A 147 2.22 -8.39 -13.59
C GLN A 147 1.56 -8.70 -12.24
N LYS A 148 1.14 -7.68 -11.49
CA LYS A 148 0.44 -7.85 -10.21
C LYS A 148 -0.83 -8.68 -10.36
N LEU A 149 -1.59 -8.47 -11.43
CA LEU A 149 -2.80 -9.24 -11.71
C LEU A 149 -2.48 -10.71 -12.02
N ALA A 150 -1.40 -10.98 -12.74
CA ALA A 150 -0.94 -12.33 -13.03
C ALA A 150 -0.48 -13.06 -11.76
N GLU A 151 0.30 -12.40 -10.91
CA GLU A 151 0.75 -12.92 -9.61
C GLU A 151 -0.45 -13.25 -8.72
N ALA A 152 -1.38 -12.30 -8.53
CA ALA A 152 -2.58 -12.51 -7.73
C ALA A 152 -3.47 -13.64 -8.27
N LYS A 153 -3.56 -13.79 -9.60
CA LYS A 153 -4.30 -14.88 -10.23
C LYS A 153 -3.63 -16.23 -10.00
N GLN A 154 -2.29 -16.27 -10.04
CA GLN A 154 -1.53 -17.48 -9.77
C GLN A 154 -1.65 -17.90 -8.31
N GLU A 155 -1.52 -16.96 -7.37
CA GLU A 155 -1.73 -17.19 -5.94
C GLU A 155 -3.14 -17.72 -5.68
N GLY A 156 -4.17 -17.05 -6.21
CA GLY A 156 -5.56 -17.48 -6.06
C GLY A 156 -5.83 -18.87 -6.66
N LEU A 157 -5.16 -19.24 -7.76
CA LEU A 157 -5.23 -20.59 -8.32
C LEU A 157 -4.59 -21.61 -7.37
N GLN A 158 -3.40 -21.31 -6.83
CA GLN A 158 -2.72 -22.20 -5.89
C GLN A 158 -3.52 -22.39 -4.60
N GLU A 159 -4.06 -21.31 -4.03
CA GLU A 159 -4.95 -21.37 -2.86
C GLU A 159 -6.21 -22.17 -3.16
N GLY A 160 -6.80 -21.99 -4.35
CA GLY A 160 -7.97 -22.75 -4.80
C GLY A 160 -7.70 -24.26 -4.89
N ILE A 161 -6.56 -24.65 -5.48
CA ILE A 161 -6.13 -26.05 -5.57
C ILE A 161 -5.87 -26.63 -4.18
N GLN A 162 -5.17 -25.90 -3.30
CA GLN A 162 -4.91 -26.37 -1.92
C GLN A 162 -6.22 -26.54 -1.13
N THR A 163 -7.14 -25.60 -1.27
CA THR A 163 -8.47 -25.66 -0.64
C THR A 163 -9.29 -26.85 -1.14
N GLU A 164 -9.26 -27.11 -2.45
CA GLU A 164 -9.95 -28.26 -3.04
C GLU A 164 -9.34 -29.59 -2.57
N ARG A 165 -8.00 -29.71 -2.57
CA ARG A 165 -7.29 -30.88 -2.05
C ARG A 165 -7.64 -31.15 -0.59
N ARG A 166 -7.66 -30.11 0.24
CA ARG A 166 -8.06 -30.23 1.65
C ARG A 166 -9.47 -30.79 1.77
N LYS A 167 -10.43 -30.20 1.05
CA LYS A 167 -11.82 -30.67 1.05
C LYS A 167 -11.96 -32.10 0.57
N LEU A 168 -11.17 -32.51 -0.41
CA LEU A 168 -11.17 -33.89 -0.92
C LEU A 168 -10.67 -34.87 0.16
N ILE A 169 -9.57 -34.55 0.85
CA ILE A 169 -9.06 -35.34 1.98
C ILE A 169 -10.12 -35.42 3.09
N GLU A 170 -10.70 -34.28 3.47
CA GLU A 170 -11.74 -34.23 4.50
C GLU A 170 -12.97 -35.08 4.16
N ASN A 171 -13.45 -34.99 2.91
CA ASN A 171 -14.59 -35.75 2.44
C ASN A 171 -14.29 -37.25 2.40
N LEU A 172 -13.10 -37.66 1.97
CA LEU A 172 -12.68 -39.06 1.97
C LEU A 172 -12.59 -39.62 3.39
N LEU A 173 -11.95 -38.90 4.32
CA LEU A 173 -11.85 -39.32 5.72
C LEU A 173 -13.23 -39.43 6.37
N ARG A 174 -14.13 -38.47 6.11
CA ARG A 174 -15.51 -38.52 6.62
C ARG A 174 -16.31 -39.67 6.02
N PHE A 175 -16.17 -39.92 4.72
CA PHE A 175 -16.84 -41.05 4.07
C PHE A 175 -16.35 -42.40 4.59
N ARG A 176 -15.04 -42.51 4.87
CA ARG A 176 -14.38 -43.75 5.34
C ARG A 176 -14.63 -44.05 6.81
N PHE A 177 -14.58 -43.02 7.66
CA PHE A 177 -14.53 -43.18 9.12
C PHE A 177 -15.71 -42.52 9.84
N GLY A 178 -16.68 -41.97 9.10
CA GLY A 178 -17.92 -41.39 9.60
C GLY A 178 -17.77 -39.93 10.06
N SER A 179 -16.84 -39.65 10.97
CA SER A 179 -16.59 -38.30 11.50
C SER A 179 -15.11 -37.94 11.52
N LEU A 180 -14.82 -36.66 11.25
CA LEU A 180 -13.50 -36.07 11.44
C LEU A 180 -13.33 -35.64 12.90
N ASP A 181 -12.64 -36.46 13.68
CA ASP A 181 -12.20 -36.09 15.02
C ASP A 181 -10.88 -35.31 14.98
N THR A 182 -10.41 -34.89 16.16
CA THR A 182 -9.18 -34.11 16.31
C THR A 182 -7.95 -34.85 15.79
N GLN A 183 -7.88 -36.17 15.95
CA GLN A 183 -6.77 -36.97 15.43
C GLN A 183 -6.75 -36.99 13.91
N LEU A 184 -7.90 -37.23 13.27
CA LEU A 184 -8.03 -37.23 11.81
C LEU A 184 -7.86 -35.84 11.20
N THR A 185 -8.17 -34.77 11.93
CA THR A 185 -7.93 -33.40 11.48
C THR A 185 -6.44 -33.05 11.55
N GLY A 186 -5.73 -33.54 12.57
CA GLY A 186 -4.29 -33.32 12.76
C GLY A 186 -3.43 -33.86 11.62
N ILE A 187 -3.86 -34.95 10.97
CA ILE A 187 -3.11 -35.56 9.86
C ILE A 187 -3.37 -34.90 8.49
N ILE A 188 -4.33 -33.98 8.37
CA ILE A 188 -4.68 -33.36 7.07
C ILE A 188 -3.52 -32.53 6.52
N GLU A 189 -2.86 -31.72 7.34
CA GLU A 189 -1.71 -30.90 6.88
C GLU A 189 -0.53 -31.77 6.44
N PRO A 190 -0.09 -32.79 7.20
CA PRO A 190 0.90 -33.77 6.71
C PRO A 190 0.52 -34.43 5.38
N ILE A 191 -0.76 -34.78 5.19
CA ILE A 191 -1.23 -35.42 3.96
C ILE A 191 -1.25 -34.46 2.77
N LEU A 192 -1.59 -33.18 3.00
CA LEU A 192 -1.59 -32.14 1.97
C LEU A 192 -0.21 -31.87 1.36
N ALA A 193 0.88 -32.23 2.07
CA ALA A 193 2.24 -32.13 1.55
C ALA A 193 2.53 -33.12 0.40
N PHE A 194 1.70 -34.15 0.24
CA PHE A 194 1.82 -35.15 -0.82
C PHE A 194 1.01 -34.77 -2.07
N SER A 195 1.38 -35.32 -3.22
CA SER A 195 0.57 -35.20 -4.43
C SER A 195 -0.71 -36.04 -4.35
N PRO A 196 -1.77 -35.70 -5.12
CA PRO A 196 -3.01 -36.48 -5.17
C PRO A 196 -2.79 -37.96 -5.48
N ASP A 197 -1.84 -38.28 -6.34
CA ASP A 197 -1.52 -39.66 -6.73
C ASP A 197 -0.86 -40.45 -5.58
N GLU A 198 -0.20 -39.76 -4.66
CA GLU A 198 0.43 -40.35 -3.48
C GLU A 198 -0.54 -40.51 -2.31
N PHE A 199 -1.33 -39.48 -1.99
CA PHE A 199 -2.23 -39.57 -0.84
C PHE A 199 -3.54 -40.33 -1.13
N THR A 200 -4.04 -40.33 -2.37
CA THR A 200 -5.33 -40.97 -2.69
C THR A 200 -5.32 -42.48 -2.41
N PRO A 201 -4.30 -43.26 -2.83
CA PRO A 201 -4.21 -44.67 -2.48
C PRO A 201 -4.09 -44.88 -0.97
N LEU A 202 -3.32 -44.05 -0.27
CA LEU A 202 -3.13 -44.16 1.19
C LEU A 202 -4.46 -44.00 1.92
N LEU A 203 -5.25 -42.98 1.57
CA LEU A 203 -6.57 -42.74 2.15
C LEU A 203 -7.58 -43.85 1.83
N LEU A 204 -7.44 -44.53 0.69
CA LEU A 204 -8.34 -45.60 0.25
C LEU A 204 -7.91 -47.00 0.69
N GLN A 205 -6.65 -47.23 1.03
CA GLN A 205 -6.13 -48.56 1.35
C GLN A 205 -5.87 -48.74 2.84
N LEU A 206 -5.37 -47.71 3.52
CA LEU A 206 -4.99 -47.82 4.93
C LEU A 206 -6.20 -47.78 5.86
N SER A 207 -6.07 -48.47 6.99
CA SER A 207 -7.00 -48.34 8.11
C SER A 207 -6.83 -46.98 8.80
N ARG A 208 -7.75 -46.68 9.72
CA ARG A 208 -7.65 -45.47 10.55
C ARG A 208 -6.35 -45.47 11.34
N GLU A 209 -6.03 -46.56 12.02
CA GLU A 209 -4.87 -46.69 12.90
C GLU A 209 -3.56 -46.57 12.10
N GLU A 210 -3.49 -47.16 10.92
CA GLU A 210 -2.33 -47.07 10.02
C GLU A 210 -2.09 -45.66 9.48
N LEU A 211 -3.17 -44.91 9.20
CA LEU A 211 -3.06 -43.49 8.81
C LEU A 211 -2.56 -42.62 9.96
N LEU A 212 -3.06 -42.86 11.16
CA LEU A 212 -2.64 -42.13 12.36
C LEU A 212 -1.18 -42.42 12.72
N ASP A 213 -0.75 -43.68 12.69
CA ASP A 213 0.65 -44.07 12.97
C ASP A 213 1.64 -43.45 11.97
N ARG A 214 1.20 -43.23 10.73
CA ARG A 214 2.06 -42.72 9.65
C ARG A 214 2.17 -41.19 9.61
N PHE A 215 1.14 -40.46 10.01
CA PHE A 215 1.03 -39.01 9.78
C PHE A 215 0.89 -38.16 11.05
N MET A 216 0.80 -38.78 12.23
CA MET A 216 0.72 -38.09 13.53
C MET A 216 2.08 -37.92 14.19
#